data_AF-A0A351SV94-F1
#
_entry.id   AF-A0A351SV94-F1
#
_cell.length_a   1.000
_cell.length_b   1.000
_cell.length_c   1.000
_cell.angle_alpha   90.00
_cell.angle_beta   90.00
_cell.angle_gamma   90.00
#
_symmetry.space_group_name_H-M   'P 1'
#
loop_
_entity.id
_entity.type
_entity.pdbx_description
1 polymer ?
#
loop_
_entity_poly.entity_id
_entity_poly.type
_entity_poly.pdbx_seq_one_letter_code
_entity_poly.pdbx_strand_id
1 'polypeptide(L)'
;MSILGPKLTDDILVITGTGNTAYQLAEYRRPQITPHSAQLGACSAIALGLALALPHRKVVSLDGDGNLLLNLAVLGDIANKAPGNLGIVVFDNESYESAGKLPTATAGKVDLAAVGRACGIANTCTARNLEEFGEAVERLLKGSELAMVVAKVDTEPEYKRTKELPSVPETTFTFARHIEQLEGRPLFSAYYSTRK
;
A
#
# COMPACT_ATOMS: atom_id res chain seq x y z
N MET A 1 -11.90 -4.39 -2.96
CA MET A 1 -10.84 -4.86 -3.89
C MET A 1 -11.28 -4.93 -5.36
N SER A 2 -12.50 -5.36 -5.69
CA SER A 2 -12.99 -5.52 -7.08
C SER A 2 -12.87 -4.29 -8.00
N ILE A 3 -12.96 -3.07 -7.47
CA ILE A 3 -12.79 -1.83 -8.25
C ILE A 3 -11.31 -1.53 -8.53
N LEU A 4 -10.45 -1.73 -7.53
CA LEU A 4 -9.05 -1.33 -7.57
C LEU A 4 -8.16 -2.40 -8.23
N GLY A 5 -8.35 -3.68 -7.87
CA GLY A 5 -7.53 -4.80 -8.33
C GLY A 5 -7.32 -4.86 -9.83
N PRO A 6 -8.38 -4.80 -10.68
CA PRO A 6 -8.25 -4.81 -12.13
C PRO A 6 -7.48 -3.62 -12.72
N LYS A 7 -7.35 -2.52 -11.97
CA LYS A 7 -6.62 -1.31 -12.40
C LYS A 7 -5.13 -1.35 -12.02
N LEU A 8 -4.71 -2.29 -11.17
CA LEU A 8 -3.33 -2.43 -10.69
C LEU A 8 -2.50 -3.30 -11.62
N THR A 9 -2.17 -2.75 -12.79
CA THR A 9 -1.33 -3.41 -13.80
C THR A 9 0.07 -3.77 -13.27
N ASP A 10 0.71 -4.74 -13.92
CA ASP A 10 2.00 -5.30 -13.45
C ASP A 10 3.12 -4.24 -13.45
N ASP A 11 3.04 -3.15 -14.23
CA ASP A 11 4.01 -2.05 -14.22
C ASP A 11 3.86 -1.09 -13.03
N ILE A 12 2.72 -1.16 -12.30
CA ILE A 12 2.52 -0.44 -11.04
C ILE A 12 3.14 -1.26 -9.91
N LEU A 13 4.00 -0.64 -9.11
CA LEU A 13 4.60 -1.27 -7.94
C LEU A 13 3.61 -1.19 -6.76
N VAL A 14 3.13 -2.35 -6.29
CA VAL A 14 2.12 -2.43 -5.24
C VAL A 14 2.69 -3.10 -4.01
N ILE A 15 2.51 -2.46 -2.86
CA ILE A 15 2.95 -2.96 -1.55
C ILE A 15 1.72 -3.07 -0.67
N THR A 16 1.61 -4.19 0.03
CA THR A 16 0.47 -4.44 0.92
C THR A 16 0.92 -4.47 2.37
N GLY A 17 0.07 -3.95 3.26
CA GLY A 17 0.23 -4.10 4.70
C GLY A 17 0.02 -5.54 5.15
N THR A 18 0.27 -5.77 6.43
CA THR A 18 -0.13 -7.03 7.07
C THR A 18 -1.66 -7.16 7.07
N GLY A 19 -2.19 -8.38 6.95
CA GLY A 19 -3.63 -8.66 7.02
C GLY A 19 -4.24 -9.17 5.71
N ASN A 20 -5.55 -8.98 5.55
CA ASN A 20 -6.33 -9.58 4.47
C ASN A 20 -6.09 -8.95 3.09
N THR A 21 -5.60 -7.72 3.03
CA THR A 21 -5.41 -6.96 1.79
C THR A 21 -4.57 -7.72 0.75
N ALA A 22 -3.48 -8.37 1.17
CA ALA A 22 -2.62 -9.15 0.29
C ALA A 22 -3.34 -10.37 -0.29
N TYR A 23 -4.16 -11.05 0.52
CA TYR A 23 -4.95 -12.20 0.10
C TYR A 23 -6.03 -11.79 -0.91
N GLN A 24 -6.77 -10.73 -0.62
CA GLN A 24 -7.80 -10.21 -1.52
C GLN A 24 -7.19 -9.72 -2.86
N LEU A 25 -6.03 -9.06 -2.82
CA LEU A 25 -5.36 -8.60 -4.04
C LEU A 25 -4.87 -9.78 -4.90
N ALA A 26 -4.51 -10.91 -4.30
CA ALA A 26 -4.06 -12.11 -5.02
C ALA A 26 -5.13 -12.70 -5.97
N GLU A 27 -6.40 -12.30 -5.84
CA GLU A 27 -7.47 -12.65 -6.79
C GLU A 27 -7.33 -11.92 -8.14
N TYR A 28 -6.72 -10.72 -8.13
CA TYR A 28 -6.64 -9.83 -9.28
C TYR A 28 -5.20 -9.69 -9.82
N ARG A 29 -4.20 -9.98 -8.99
CA ARG A 29 -2.78 -9.78 -9.28
C ARG A 29 -1.96 -10.97 -8.83
N ARG A 30 -0.84 -11.22 -9.51
CA ARG A 30 0.11 -12.27 -9.13
C ARG A 30 0.74 -11.97 -7.76
N PRO A 31 0.66 -12.90 -6.78
CA PRO A 31 1.29 -12.73 -5.47
C PRO A 31 2.80 -12.48 -5.52
N GLN A 32 3.48 -13.02 -6.53
CA GLN A 32 4.93 -12.93 -6.69
C GLN A 32 5.43 -11.50 -6.93
N ILE A 33 4.56 -10.59 -7.37
CA ILE A 33 4.89 -9.18 -7.63
C ILE A 33 4.20 -8.22 -6.66
N THR A 34 3.73 -8.76 -5.54
CA THR A 34 2.97 -8.04 -4.52
C THR A 34 3.55 -8.37 -3.14
N PRO A 35 4.64 -7.71 -2.73
CA PRO A 35 5.18 -7.91 -1.40
C PRO A 35 4.13 -7.52 -0.36
N HIS A 36 3.91 -8.41 0.59
CA HIS A 36 3.19 -8.09 1.82
C HIS A 36 4.22 -7.91 2.92
N SER A 37 4.15 -6.78 3.61
CA SER A 37 5.04 -6.53 4.74
C SER A 37 4.77 -7.57 5.83
N ALA A 38 5.81 -8.25 6.34
CA ALA A 38 5.71 -9.00 7.60
C ALA A 38 5.64 -8.07 8.82
N GLN A 39 6.08 -6.82 8.65
CA GLN A 39 6.23 -5.86 9.73
C GLN A 39 5.05 -4.88 9.73
N LEU A 40 4.36 -4.83 10.87
CA LEU A 40 3.32 -3.85 11.14
C LEU A 40 3.88 -2.42 11.00
N GLY A 41 3.15 -1.53 10.33
CA GLY A 41 3.54 -0.12 10.15
C GLY A 41 4.58 0.16 9.05
N ALA A 42 5.05 -0.86 8.32
CA ALA A 42 6.09 -0.65 7.30
C ALA A 42 5.56 -0.40 5.87
N CYS A 43 4.28 -0.67 5.57
CA CYS A 43 3.75 -0.64 4.20
C CYS A 43 3.95 0.72 3.52
N SER A 44 3.41 1.78 4.11
CA SER A 44 3.54 3.15 3.58
C SER A 44 4.99 3.64 3.54
N ALA A 45 5.85 3.21 4.48
CA ALA A 45 7.28 3.55 4.50
C ALA A 45 8.07 2.89 3.36
N ILE A 46 7.82 1.61 3.10
CA ILE A 46 8.42 0.89 1.97
C ILE A 46 7.98 1.52 0.65
N ALA A 47 6.70 1.87 0.53
CA ALA A 47 6.17 2.54 -0.66
C ALA A 47 6.82 3.90 -0.89
N LEU A 48 7.06 4.70 0.16
CA LEU A 48 7.84 5.93 0.07
C LEU A 48 9.26 5.68 -0.48
N GLY A 49 9.97 4.69 0.06
CA GLY A 49 11.32 4.35 -0.41
C GLY A 49 11.35 3.98 -1.89
N LEU A 50 10.38 3.18 -2.35
CA LEU A 50 10.25 2.81 -3.77
C LEU A 50 9.91 4.00 -4.65
N ALA A 51 8.98 4.85 -4.23
CA ALA A 51 8.58 6.03 -4.99
C ALA A 51 9.74 7.01 -5.20
N LEU A 52 10.60 7.17 -4.18
CA LEU A 52 11.82 7.98 -4.25
C LEU A 52 12.93 7.34 -5.10
N ALA A 53 13.09 6.01 -5.02
CA ALA A 53 14.12 5.30 -5.77
C ALA A 53 13.79 5.16 -7.27
N LEU A 54 12.50 5.12 -7.61
CA LEU A 54 11.98 4.91 -8.96
C LEU A 54 10.93 5.98 -9.31
N PRO A 55 11.33 7.26 -9.47
CA PRO A 55 10.39 8.38 -9.63
C PRO A 55 9.53 8.29 -10.91
N HIS A 56 9.95 7.49 -11.90
CA HIS A 56 9.22 7.24 -13.14
C HIS A 56 8.18 6.10 -13.04
N ARG A 57 8.11 5.39 -11.91
CA ARG A 57 7.16 4.28 -11.70
C ARG A 57 6.05 4.67 -10.76
N LYS A 58 4.81 4.32 -11.10
CA LYS A 58 3.70 4.46 -10.17
C LYS A 58 3.87 3.46 -9.02
N VAL A 59 3.76 3.95 -7.80
CA VAL A 59 3.82 3.14 -6.58
C VAL A 59 2.52 3.31 -5.81
N VAL A 60 1.92 2.19 -5.38
CA VAL A 60 0.69 2.19 -4.60
C VAL A 60 0.90 1.39 -3.32
N SER A 61 0.70 2.03 -2.18
CA SER A 61 0.58 1.36 -0.88
C SER A 61 -0.89 1.01 -0.64
N LEU A 62 -1.15 -0.27 -0.34
CA LEU A 62 -2.44 -0.76 0.14
C LEU A 62 -2.29 -1.12 1.61
N ASP A 63 -2.67 -0.18 2.47
CA ASP A 63 -2.51 -0.27 3.91
C ASP A 63 -3.85 -0.55 4.61
N GLY A 64 -3.77 -0.95 5.87
CA GLY A 64 -4.93 -1.00 6.78
C GLY A 64 -4.84 0.14 7.78
N ASP A 65 -5.98 0.61 8.30
CA ASP A 65 -6.03 1.61 9.38
C ASP A 65 -5.18 1.21 10.59
N GLY A 66 -5.34 -0.03 11.09
CA GLY A 66 -4.56 -0.55 12.20
C GLY A 66 -3.06 -0.62 11.88
N ASN A 67 -2.70 -0.99 10.66
CA ASN A 67 -1.29 -1.09 10.26
C ASN A 67 -0.65 0.31 10.13
N LEU A 68 -1.35 1.28 9.54
CA LEU A 68 -0.87 2.67 9.43
C LEU A 68 -0.76 3.34 10.80
N LEU A 69 -1.70 3.11 11.71
CA LEU A 69 -1.66 3.65 13.08
C LEU A 69 -0.40 3.26 13.84
N LEU A 70 0.17 2.08 13.57
CA LEU A 70 1.41 1.62 14.21
C LEU A 70 2.66 2.36 13.74
N ASN A 71 2.58 3.14 12.66
CA ASN A 71 3.64 4.03 12.21
C ASN A 71 3.07 5.33 11.61
N LEU A 72 2.24 6.04 12.38
CA LEU A 72 1.57 7.24 11.88
C LEU A 72 2.56 8.36 11.51
N ALA A 73 3.74 8.39 12.13
CA ALA A 73 4.80 9.36 11.88
C ALA A 73 5.27 9.35 10.41
N VAL A 74 5.13 8.23 9.70
CA VAL A 74 5.51 8.11 8.28
C VAL A 74 4.77 9.10 7.39
N LEU A 75 3.55 9.52 7.75
CA LEU A 75 2.78 10.49 6.96
C LEU A 75 3.49 11.86 6.90
N GLY A 76 4.23 12.24 7.94
CA GLY A 76 5.05 13.45 7.93
C GLY A 76 6.23 13.34 6.96
N ASP A 77 6.93 12.21 6.95
CA ASP A 77 8.03 11.96 6.00
C ASP A 77 7.52 11.93 4.55
N ILE A 78 6.39 11.25 4.33
CA ILE A 78 5.73 11.18 3.03
C ILE A 78 5.35 12.58 2.55
N ALA A 79 4.71 13.39 3.39
CA ALA A 79 4.32 14.75 3.04
C ALA A 79 5.53 15.66 2.75
N ASN A 80 6.61 15.54 3.53
CA ASN A 80 7.84 16.31 3.32
C ASN A 80 8.53 15.99 1.98
N LYS A 81 8.40 14.74 1.51
CA LYS A 81 9.00 14.30 0.24
C LYS A 81 8.05 14.47 -0.95
N ALA A 82 6.75 14.41 -0.71
CA ALA A 82 5.67 14.58 -1.67
C ALA A 82 5.89 13.92 -3.06
N PRO A 83 6.26 12.62 -3.13
CA PRO A 83 6.48 11.96 -4.41
C PRO A 83 5.18 11.88 -5.22
N GLY A 84 5.15 12.51 -6.40
CA GLY A 84 3.97 12.57 -7.27
C GLY A 84 3.53 11.23 -7.87
N ASN A 85 4.42 10.25 -7.83
CA ASN A 85 4.18 8.88 -8.28
C ASN A 85 3.65 7.94 -7.16
N LEU A 86 3.48 8.43 -5.93
CA LEU A 86 2.97 7.63 -4.80
C LEU A 86 1.47 7.85 -4.57
N GLY A 87 0.74 6.74 -4.51
CA GLY A 87 -0.63 6.69 -4.01
C GLY A 87 -0.73 5.82 -2.75
N ILE A 88 -1.53 6.25 -1.78
CA ILE A 88 -1.75 5.52 -0.53
C ILE A 88 -3.24 5.22 -0.44
N VAL A 89 -3.61 3.95 -0.35
CA VAL A 89 -4.98 3.52 -0.08
C VAL A 89 -4.99 2.85 1.28
N VAL A 90 -5.77 3.38 2.20
CA VAL A 90 -5.96 2.83 3.54
C VAL A 90 -7.34 2.23 3.63
N PHE A 91 -7.43 0.92 3.85
CA PHE A 91 -8.70 0.26 4.17
C PHE A 91 -8.95 0.40 5.67
N ASP A 92 -9.98 1.16 6.01
CA ASP A 92 -10.34 1.51 7.38
C ASP A 92 -11.63 0.80 7.78
N ASN A 93 -11.45 -0.40 8.34
CA ASN A 93 -12.51 -1.24 8.91
C ASN A 93 -12.69 -1.04 10.42
N GLU A 94 -11.96 -0.11 11.02
CA GLU A 94 -12.02 0.21 12.46
C GLU A 94 -11.59 -0.95 13.38
N SER A 95 -10.87 -1.95 12.85
CA SER A 95 -10.69 -3.23 13.53
C SER A 95 -9.35 -3.93 13.23
N TYR A 96 -8.63 -4.32 14.28
CA TYR A 96 -7.51 -5.26 14.18
C TYR A 96 -8.04 -6.68 13.97
N GLU A 97 -8.54 -6.98 12.76
CA GLU A 97 -9.21 -8.25 12.43
C GLU A 97 -8.37 -9.49 12.76
N SER A 98 -7.08 -9.47 12.43
CA SER A 98 -6.16 -10.58 12.68
C SER A 98 -5.82 -10.78 14.16
N ALA A 99 -6.08 -9.78 15.01
CA ALA A 99 -5.79 -9.79 16.44
C ALA A 99 -7.06 -9.95 17.30
N GLY A 100 -8.13 -10.54 16.74
CA GLY A 100 -9.37 -10.79 17.48
C GLY A 100 -10.39 -9.66 17.39
N LYS A 101 -10.34 -8.82 16.34
CA LYS A 101 -11.29 -7.73 16.07
C LYS A 101 -11.35 -6.67 17.16
N LEU A 102 -10.20 -6.39 17.78
CA LEU A 102 -10.09 -5.27 18.71
C LEU A 102 -10.27 -3.95 17.94
N PRO A 103 -11.04 -2.98 18.47
CA PRO A 103 -11.24 -1.71 17.79
C PRO A 103 -9.92 -0.98 17.62
N THR A 104 -9.67 -0.43 16.43
CA THR A 104 -8.55 0.47 16.17
C THR A 104 -8.89 1.87 16.69
N ALA A 105 -7.93 2.80 16.63
CA ALA A 105 -8.18 4.18 17.04
C ALA A 105 -9.17 4.92 16.12
N THR A 106 -9.39 4.42 14.89
CA THR A 106 -10.37 4.96 13.93
C THR A 106 -11.81 4.54 14.24
N ALA A 107 -12.02 3.47 15.03
CA ALA A 107 -13.31 3.16 15.66
C ALA A 107 -13.76 4.26 16.64
N GLY A 108 -12.80 5.07 17.11
CA GLY A 108 -13.01 6.17 18.04
C GLY A 108 -12.97 7.53 17.35
N LYS A 109 -11.91 8.29 17.64
CA LYS A 109 -11.82 9.72 17.27
C LYS A 109 -10.81 10.00 16.16
N VAL A 110 -9.96 9.04 15.81
CA VAL A 110 -8.91 9.29 14.82
C VAL A 110 -9.51 9.30 13.43
N ASP A 111 -9.44 10.45 12.75
CA ASP A 111 -9.72 10.57 11.33
C ASP A 111 -8.38 10.57 10.56
N LEU A 112 -8.04 9.43 9.95
CA LEU A 112 -6.79 9.27 9.21
C LEU A 112 -6.69 10.22 8.00
N ALA A 113 -7.82 10.59 7.38
CA ALA A 113 -7.82 11.53 6.27
C ALA A 113 -7.53 12.95 6.77
N ALA A 114 -8.09 13.34 7.93
CA ALA A 114 -7.75 14.59 8.58
C ALA A 114 -6.28 14.64 9.02
N VAL A 115 -5.75 13.54 9.58
CA VAL A 115 -4.33 13.43 9.93
C VAL A 115 -3.45 13.58 8.68
N GLY A 116 -3.76 12.86 7.59
CA GLY A 116 -3.01 12.97 6.32
C GLY A 116 -2.97 14.41 5.79
N ARG A 117 -4.12 15.12 5.81
CA ARG A 117 -4.19 16.55 5.45
C ARG A 117 -3.34 17.40 6.39
N ALA A 118 -3.42 17.18 7.71
CA ALA A 118 -2.66 17.93 8.70
C ALA A 118 -1.14 17.71 8.60
N CYS A 119 -0.71 16.53 8.13
CA CYS A 119 0.70 16.26 7.81
C CYS A 119 1.16 16.96 6.53
N GLY A 120 0.25 17.42 5.66
CA GLY A 120 0.58 18.10 4.40
C GLY A 120 0.28 17.31 3.13
N ILE A 121 -0.41 16.17 3.23
CA ILE A 121 -0.86 15.40 2.05
C ILE A 121 -2.14 16.05 1.52
N ALA A 122 -2.00 17.04 0.63
CA ALA A 122 -3.12 17.87 0.16
C ALA A 122 -4.23 17.04 -0.51
N ASN A 123 -3.87 16.08 -1.37
CA ASN A 123 -4.81 15.23 -2.07
C ASN A 123 -5.24 14.04 -1.20
N THR A 124 -5.90 14.33 -0.08
CA THR A 124 -6.38 13.31 0.87
C THR A 124 -7.91 13.36 1.01
N CYS A 125 -8.56 12.23 0.80
CA CYS A 125 -10.02 12.09 0.95
C CYS A 125 -10.41 10.84 1.73
N THR A 126 -11.64 10.85 2.25
CA THR A 126 -12.31 9.66 2.76
C THR A 126 -13.34 9.22 1.73
N ALA A 127 -13.29 7.96 1.31
CA ALA A 127 -14.33 7.33 0.50
C ALA A 127 -15.20 6.44 1.39
N ARG A 128 -16.52 6.64 1.36
CA ARG A 128 -17.51 5.91 2.18
C ARG A 128 -18.40 4.98 1.38
N ASN A 129 -18.31 5.03 0.06
CA ASN A 129 -19.04 4.15 -0.83
C ASN A 129 -18.19 3.82 -2.07
N LEU A 130 -18.70 2.89 -2.89
CA LEU A 130 -18.00 2.38 -4.06
C LEU A 130 -17.78 3.44 -5.15
N GLU A 131 -18.70 4.38 -5.30
CA GLU A 131 -18.59 5.47 -6.28
C GLU A 131 -17.46 6.43 -5.89
N GLU A 132 -17.48 6.95 -4.66
CA GLU A 132 -16.42 7.79 -4.09
C GLU A 132 -15.06 7.10 -4.16
N PHE A 133 -15.01 5.80 -3.83
CA PHE A 133 -13.78 5.02 -3.90
C PHE A 133 -13.28 4.88 -5.34
N GLY A 134 -14.17 4.59 -6.28
CA GLY A 134 -13.85 4.48 -7.69
C GLY A 134 -13.27 5.77 -8.26
N GLU A 135 -13.90 6.92 -7.98
CA GLU A 135 -13.38 8.23 -8.39
C GLU A 135 -12.03 8.55 -7.75
N ALA A 136 -11.89 8.31 -6.45
CA ALA A 136 -10.68 8.62 -5.70
C ALA A 136 -9.49 7.78 -6.20
N VAL A 137 -9.70 6.47 -6.43
CA VAL A 137 -8.68 5.58 -6.99
C VAL A 137 -8.33 5.99 -8.43
N GLU A 138 -9.30 6.36 -9.25
CA GLU A 138 -9.05 6.80 -10.62
C GLU A 138 -8.14 8.05 -10.65
N ARG A 139 -8.45 9.04 -9.80
CA ARG A 139 -7.63 10.24 -9.63
C ARG A 139 -6.24 9.90 -9.09
N LEU A 140 -6.15 9.03 -8.09
CA LEU A 140 -4.88 8.59 -7.50
C LEU A 140 -4.00 7.90 -8.54
N LEU A 141 -4.55 7.01 -9.38
CA LEU A 141 -3.78 6.25 -10.37
C LEU A 141 -3.33 7.10 -11.55
N LYS A 142 -4.19 8.00 -12.04
CA LYS A 142 -3.87 8.89 -13.18
C LYS A 142 -3.11 10.16 -12.79
N GLY A 143 -3.19 10.57 -11.53
CA GLY A 143 -2.57 11.80 -11.03
C GLY A 143 -1.05 11.71 -10.96
N SER A 144 -0.43 12.89 -10.97
CA SER A 144 1.03 13.11 -10.84
C SER A 144 1.41 13.79 -9.53
N GLU A 145 0.52 13.75 -8.54
CA GLU A 145 0.71 14.31 -7.20
C GLU A 145 0.50 13.23 -6.15
N LEU A 146 1.18 13.37 -5.01
CA LEU A 146 1.00 12.49 -3.86
C LEU A 146 -0.48 12.52 -3.43
N ALA A 147 -1.09 11.35 -3.30
CA ALA A 147 -2.50 11.23 -2.91
C ALA A 147 -2.72 10.12 -1.88
N MET A 148 -3.68 10.34 -0.99
CA MET A 148 -4.12 9.39 0.03
C MET A 148 -5.63 9.22 0.00
N VAL A 149 -6.10 7.98 -0.01
CA VAL A 149 -7.52 7.62 0.02
C VAL A 149 -7.75 6.74 1.24
N VAL A 150 -8.55 7.23 2.19
CA VAL A 150 -9.04 6.42 3.32
C VAL A 150 -10.38 5.84 2.93
N ALA A 151 -10.42 4.55 2.60
CA ALA A 151 -11.63 3.84 2.22
C ALA A 151 -12.26 3.21 3.45
N LYS A 152 -13.43 3.71 3.85
CA LYS A 152 -14.26 3.05 4.88
C LYS A 152 -14.79 1.74 4.30
N VAL A 153 -14.56 0.66 5.01
CA VAL A 153 -14.99 -0.68 4.62
C VAL A 153 -15.60 -1.39 5.82
N ASP A 154 -16.48 -2.34 5.56
CA ASP A 154 -17.05 -3.16 6.62
C ASP A 154 -15.98 -4.13 7.18
N THR A 155 -16.12 -4.48 8.45
CA THR A 155 -15.36 -5.59 9.02
C THR A 155 -15.89 -6.90 8.45
N GLU A 156 -15.00 -7.77 7.99
CA GLU A 156 -15.40 -9.07 7.49
C GLU A 156 -15.87 -9.97 8.67
N PRO A 157 -16.95 -10.75 8.50
CA PRO A 157 -17.43 -11.65 9.54
C PRO A 157 -16.39 -12.73 9.88
N GLU A 158 -15.57 -13.15 8.91
CA GLU A 158 -14.49 -14.11 9.10
C GLU A 158 -13.18 -13.61 8.48
N TYR A 159 -12.07 -13.79 9.21
CA TYR A 159 -10.74 -13.56 8.65
C TYR A 159 -10.43 -14.70 7.66
N LYS A 160 -10.60 -14.45 6.36
CA LYS A 160 -10.42 -15.45 5.33
C LYS A 160 -9.18 -15.19 4.47
N ARG A 161 -8.25 -16.13 4.51
CA ARG A 161 -7.16 -16.22 3.54
C ARG A 161 -7.73 -16.79 2.24
N THR A 162 -7.99 -15.92 1.26
CA THR A 162 -8.61 -16.31 -0.02
C THR A 162 -7.67 -17.12 -0.91
N LYS A 163 -6.34 -16.98 -0.73
CA LYS A 163 -5.31 -17.74 -1.42
C LYS A 163 -4.13 -18.05 -0.50
N GLU A 164 -3.29 -19.01 -0.88
CA GLU A 164 -1.96 -19.13 -0.30
C GLU A 164 -1.05 -18.03 -0.88
N LEU A 165 -0.32 -17.35 -0.01
CA LEU A 165 0.68 -16.35 -0.41
C LEU A 165 2.06 -16.97 -0.24
N PRO A 166 3.01 -16.68 -1.15
CA PRO A 166 4.41 -17.06 -0.95
C PRO A 166 4.96 -16.44 0.33
N SER A 167 6.04 -16.98 0.87
CA SER A 167 6.63 -16.42 2.10
C SER A 167 7.11 -14.97 1.90
N VAL A 168 7.16 -14.17 2.97
CA VAL A 168 7.68 -12.79 2.88
C VAL A 168 9.10 -12.72 2.30
N PRO A 169 10.05 -13.59 2.72
CA PRO A 169 11.37 -13.63 2.07
C PRO A 169 11.29 -13.90 0.57
N GLU A 170 10.46 -14.86 0.14
CA GLU A 170 10.29 -15.20 -1.27
C GLU A 170 9.70 -14.03 -2.07
N THR A 171 8.59 -13.44 -1.59
CA THR A 171 7.96 -12.29 -2.26
C THR A 171 8.90 -11.08 -2.36
N THR A 172 9.81 -10.89 -1.41
CA THR A 172 10.82 -9.83 -1.46
C THR A 172 11.77 -10.02 -2.65
N PHE A 173 12.28 -11.26 -2.84
CA PHE A 173 13.15 -11.56 -3.97
C PHE A 173 12.40 -11.54 -5.30
N THR A 174 11.22 -12.14 -5.40
CA THR A 174 10.45 -12.15 -6.66
C THR A 174 9.99 -10.75 -7.06
N PHE A 175 9.63 -9.90 -6.10
CA PHE A 175 9.31 -8.50 -6.36
C PHE A 175 10.53 -7.71 -6.83
N ALA A 176 11.69 -7.92 -6.22
CA ALA A 176 12.92 -7.29 -6.70
C ALA A 176 13.28 -7.75 -8.12
N ARG A 177 13.10 -9.05 -8.46
CA ARG A 177 13.26 -9.53 -9.84
C ARG A 177 12.27 -8.92 -10.83
N HIS A 178 11.03 -8.69 -10.39
CA HIS A 178 10.04 -7.97 -11.18
C HIS A 178 10.48 -6.53 -11.46
N ILE A 179 11.03 -5.83 -10.46
CA ILE A 179 11.62 -4.50 -10.66
C ILE A 179 12.79 -4.57 -11.64
N GLU A 180 13.70 -5.56 -11.53
CA GLU A 180 14.80 -5.72 -12.50
C GLU A 180 14.30 -5.86 -13.95
N GLN A 181 13.22 -6.64 -14.15
CA GLN A 181 12.59 -6.82 -15.47
C GLN A 181 11.99 -5.53 -16.00
N LEU A 182 11.26 -4.78 -15.15
CA LEU A 182 10.69 -3.49 -15.54
C LEU A 182 11.78 -2.47 -15.88
N GLU A 183 12.86 -2.44 -15.10
CA GLU A 183 13.93 -1.45 -15.21
C GLU A 183 15.02 -1.82 -16.22
N GLY A 184 15.00 -3.06 -16.74
CA GLY A 184 16.01 -3.56 -17.67
C GLY A 184 17.43 -3.58 -17.08
N ARG A 185 17.57 -3.56 -15.75
CA ARG A 185 18.87 -3.54 -15.05
C ARG A 185 18.85 -4.41 -13.80
N PRO A 186 19.96 -5.12 -13.53
CA PRO A 186 20.06 -5.93 -12.31
C PRO A 186 20.19 -5.06 -11.06
N LEU A 187 19.44 -5.40 -10.01
CA LEU A 187 19.53 -4.85 -8.67
C LEU A 187 20.54 -5.64 -7.82
N PHE A 188 20.57 -6.98 -7.98
CA PHE A 188 21.41 -7.85 -7.15
C PHE A 188 22.84 -8.05 -7.67
N SER A 189 23.17 -7.64 -8.90
CA SER A 189 24.51 -7.85 -9.46
C SER A 189 25.56 -6.86 -8.94
N ALA A 190 25.14 -5.67 -8.46
CA ALA A 190 26.04 -4.66 -7.94
C ALA A 190 26.85 -5.16 -6.72
N TYR A 191 26.30 -6.11 -5.96
CA TYR A 191 26.97 -6.72 -4.81
C TYR A 191 28.20 -7.57 -5.17
N TYR A 192 28.26 -8.10 -6.40
CA TYR A 192 29.38 -8.93 -6.86
C TYR A 192 30.37 -8.15 -7.74
N SER A 193 30.09 -6.88 -8.04
CA SER A 193 30.88 -6.08 -8.98
C SER A 193 32.00 -5.26 -8.35
N THR A 194 32.20 -5.30 -7.02
CA THR A 194 33.33 -4.60 -6.38
C THR A 194 34.33 -5.61 -5.80
N ARG A 195 35.26 -6.05 -6.65
CA ARG A 195 36.66 -6.36 -6.34
C ARG A 195 37.41 -6.66 -7.66
N LYS A 196 37.91 -5.61 -8.30
CA LYS A 196 39.18 -5.60 -9.02
C LYS A 196 39.88 -4.30 -8.71
#